data_AF-A0A1G1YWD9-F1
#
_entry.id   AF-A0A1G1YWD9-F1
#
_cell.length_a   1.000
_cell.length_b   1.000
_cell.length_c   1.000
_cell.angle_alpha   90.00
_cell.angle_beta   90.00
_cell.angle_gamma   90.00
#
_symmetry.space_group_name_H-M   'P 1'
#
loop_
_entity.id
_entity.type
_entity.pdbx_description
1 polymer ?
#
loop_
_entity_poly.entity_id
_entity_poly.type
_entity_poly.pdbx_seq_one_letter_code
_entity_poly.pdbx_strand_id
1 'polypeptide(L)'
;MKLFGFEIDPLIMGILMGGSAVGIMYLLEKKMSEKYSILKFPFLLTLFTLTYIVLTDFGEGLLIYLIILFLWVVFLTVFLMGENVEVFKKIGKKLIECCKNW
;
A
#
# COMPACT_ATOMS: atom_id res chain seq x y z
N MET A 1 -14.49 19.39 5.22
CA MET A 1 -15.08 18.97 3.93
C MET A 1 -16.60 19.02 4.07
N LYS A 2 -17.34 19.62 3.13
CA LYS A 2 -18.81 19.63 3.18
C LYS A 2 -19.35 18.48 2.35
N LEU A 3 -20.01 17.52 2.99
CA LEU A 3 -20.66 16.38 2.34
C LEU A 3 -22.15 16.49 2.61
N PHE A 4 -22.97 16.54 1.55
CA PHE A 4 -24.43 16.67 1.65
C PHE A 4 -24.93 17.82 2.56
N GLY A 5 -24.17 18.92 2.64
CA GLY A 5 -24.52 20.08 3.47
C GLY A 5 -24.10 19.99 4.94
N PHE A 6 -23.54 18.86 5.39
CA PHE A 6 -23.00 18.70 6.75
C PHE A 6 -21.48 18.93 6.77
N GLU A 7 -21.01 19.60 7.82
CA GLU A 7 -19.58 19.69 8.12
C GLU A 7 -19.14 18.37 8.76
N ILE A 8 -18.48 17.54 7.96
CA ILE A 8 -17.91 16.30 8.45
C ILE A 8 -16.44 16.55 8.77
N ASP A 9 -16.06 16.15 9.98
CA ASP A 9 -14.66 16.19 10.42
C ASP A 9 -13.83 15.23 9.55
N PRO A 10 -12.80 15.73 8.84
CA PRO A 10 -11.96 14.90 7.99
C PRO A 10 -11.26 13.78 8.78
N LEU A 11 -11.05 13.94 10.09
CA LEU A 11 -10.45 12.93 10.94
C LEU A 11 -11.33 11.68 11.05
N ILE A 12 -12.66 11.86 11.18
CA ILE A 12 -13.62 10.76 11.22
C ILE A 12 -13.64 10.01 9.89
N MET A 13 -13.66 10.73 8.77
CA MET A 13 -13.59 10.10 7.44
C MET A 13 -12.26 9.36 7.24
N GLY A 14 -11.14 9.95 7.64
CA GLY A 14 -9.83 9.31 7.57
C GLY A 14 -9.79 7.97 8.31
N ILE A 15 -10.37 7.90 9.52
CA ILE A 15 -10.45 6.66 10.30
C ILE A 15 -11.31 5.60 9.58
N LEU A 16 -12.49 5.98 9.08
CA LEU A 16 -13.39 5.05 8.37
C LEU A 16 -12.77 4.52 7.07
N MET A 17 -12.12 5.40 6.30
CA MET A 17 -11.44 5.01 5.06
C MET A 17 -10.19 4.17 5.34
N GLY A 18 -9.44 4.47 6.41
CA GLY A 18 -8.33 3.65 6.86
C GLY A 18 -8.76 2.23 7.23
N GLY A 19 -9.86 2.07 7.99
CA GLY A 19 -10.44 0.77 8.28
C GLY A 19 -10.89 0.01 7.03
N SER A 20 -11.44 0.72 6.04
CA SER A 20 -11.82 0.15 4.75
C SER A 20 -10.60 -0.34 3.95
N ALA A 21 -9.53 0.46 3.90
CA ALA A 21 -8.28 0.11 3.23
C ALA A 21 -7.63 -1.14 3.84
N VAL A 22 -7.60 -1.25 5.17
CA VAL A 22 -7.11 -2.44 5.87
C VAL A 22 -8.01 -3.65 5.61
N GLY A 23 -9.34 -3.46 5.58
CA GLY A 23 -10.27 -4.52 5.20
C GLY A 23 -10.03 -5.08 3.80
N ILE A 24 -9.76 -4.21 2.81
CA ILE A 24 -9.37 -4.62 1.46
C ILE A 24 -8.06 -5.42 1.50
N MET A 25 -7.08 -5.01 2.32
CA MET A 25 -5.82 -5.75 2.46
C MET A 25 -6.02 -7.15 3.04
N TYR A 26 -6.89 -7.33 4.03
CA TYR A 26 -7.22 -8.67 4.54
C TYR A 26 -7.87 -9.56 3.48
N LEU A 27 -8.79 -9.01 2.67
CA LEU A 27 -9.39 -9.75 1.57
C LEU A 27 -8.36 -10.13 0.50
N LEU A 28 -7.46 -9.20 0.17
CA LEU A 28 -6.39 -9.42 -0.79
C LEU A 28 -5.43 -10.49 -0.28
N GLU A 29 -5.02 -10.42 0.98
CA GLU A 29 -4.14 -11.39 1.63
C GLU A 29 -4.71 -12.80 1.59
N LYS A 30 -6.01 -12.98 1.88
CA LYS A 30 -6.65 -14.29 1.84
C LYS A 30 -6.62 -14.93 0.43
N LYS A 31 -6.56 -14.11 -0.62
CA LYS A 31 -6.55 -14.56 -2.01
C LYS A 31 -5.15 -14.64 -2.62
N MET A 32 -4.16 -14.00 -1.99
CA MET A 32 -2.81 -13.84 -2.52
C MET A 32 -1.92 -15.03 -2.12
N SER A 33 -1.20 -15.61 -3.08
CA SER A 33 -0.23 -16.67 -2.81
C SER A 33 0.99 -16.13 -2.07
N GLU A 34 1.64 -16.95 -1.22
CA GLU A 34 2.83 -16.57 -0.43
C GLU A 34 3.92 -15.92 -1.28
N LYS A 35 4.06 -16.32 -2.54
CA LYS A 35 5.03 -15.75 -3.50
C LYS A 35 4.87 -14.22 -3.63
N TYR A 36 3.65 -13.71 -3.60
CA TYR A 36 3.36 -12.27 -3.78
C TYR A 36 3.31 -11.47 -2.48
N SER A 37 3.63 -12.09 -1.33
CA SER A 37 3.55 -11.42 -0.01
C SER A 37 4.39 -10.16 0.07
N ILE A 38 5.48 -10.08 -0.71
CA ILE A 38 6.34 -8.90 -0.76
C ILE A 38 5.64 -7.66 -1.33
N LEU A 39 4.61 -7.85 -2.16
CA LEU A 39 3.83 -6.76 -2.76
C LEU A 39 2.75 -6.22 -1.81
N LYS A 40 2.49 -6.87 -0.67
CA LYS A 40 1.50 -6.41 0.30
C LYS A 40 1.78 -4.97 0.79
N PHE A 41 3.05 -4.68 1.06
CA PHE A 41 3.47 -3.36 1.55
C PHE A 41 3.21 -2.23 0.54
N PRO A 42 3.68 -2.30 -0.73
CA PRO A 42 3.35 -1.28 -1.71
C PRO A 42 1.84 -1.19 -1.99
N PHE A 43 1.09 -2.30 -1.92
CA PHE A 43 -0.37 -2.29 -2.04
C PHE A 43 -1.06 -1.51 -0.91
N LEU A 44 -0.67 -1.75 0.35
CA LEU A 44 -1.20 -1.04 1.51
C LEU A 44 -0.92 0.47 1.39
N LEU A 45 0.31 0.84 1.05
CA LEU A 45 0.70 2.23 0.86
C LEU A 45 -0.08 2.91 -0.26
N THR A 46 -0.31 2.21 -1.38
CA THR A 46 -1.20 2.74 -2.44
C THR A 46 -2.62 2.97 -1.95
N LEU A 47 -3.18 2.07 -1.15
CA LEU A 47 -4.53 2.23 -0.61
C LEU A 47 -4.61 3.42 0.35
N PHE A 48 -3.66 3.57 1.26
CA PHE A 48 -3.62 4.73 2.16
C PHE A 48 -3.42 6.04 1.41
N THR A 49 -2.60 6.03 0.37
CA THR A 49 -2.43 7.22 -0.46
C THR A 49 -3.72 7.56 -1.20
N LEU A 50 -4.41 6.57 -1.77
CA LEU A 50 -5.72 6.79 -2.39
C LEU A 50 -6.70 7.39 -1.39
N THR A 51 -6.75 6.89 -0.15
CA THR A 51 -7.61 7.48 0.87
C THR A 51 -7.21 8.91 1.21
N TYR A 52 -5.92 9.22 1.27
CA TYR A 52 -5.41 10.56 1.54
C TYR A 52 -5.75 11.55 0.40
N ILE A 53 -5.58 11.12 -0.85
CA ILE A 53 -5.92 11.93 -2.04
C ILE A 53 -7.42 12.21 -2.11
N VAL A 54 -8.27 11.26 -1.72
CA VAL A 54 -9.71 11.52 -1.66
C VAL A 54 -10.07 12.52 -0.55
N LEU A 55 -9.28 12.57 0.52
CA LEU A 55 -9.52 13.43 1.67
C LEU A 55 -8.93 14.84 1.53
N THR A 56 -7.95 15.03 0.65
CA THR A 56 -7.22 16.28 0.45
C THR A 56 -7.43 16.81 -0.96
N ASP A 57 -7.53 18.14 -1.11
CA ASP A 57 -7.55 18.74 -2.45
C ASP A 57 -6.22 18.45 -3.16
N PHE A 58 -6.28 18.10 -4.45
CA PHE A 58 -5.21 17.56 -5.32
C PHE A 58 -3.95 18.45 -5.51
N GLY A 59 -3.74 19.46 -4.67
CA GLY A 59 -2.74 20.53 -4.85
C GLY A 59 -1.28 20.09 -4.85
N GLU A 60 -0.92 18.96 -4.20
CA GLU A 60 0.48 18.51 -4.07
C GLU A 60 0.69 17.03 -4.44
N GLY A 61 -0.05 16.52 -5.42
CA GLY A 61 -0.07 15.09 -5.74
C GLY A 61 1.21 14.53 -6.42
N LEU A 62 1.95 15.34 -7.18
CA LEU A 62 2.97 14.82 -8.12
C LEU A 62 4.13 14.10 -7.40
N LEU A 63 4.59 14.64 -6.28
CA LEU A 63 5.68 14.06 -5.49
C LEU A 63 5.25 12.75 -4.83
N ILE A 64 4.01 12.70 -4.32
CA ILE A 64 3.40 11.50 -3.73
C ILE A 64 3.30 10.37 -4.77
N TYR A 65 2.84 10.68 -5.99
CA TYR A 65 2.78 9.71 -7.08
C TYR A 65 4.17 9.18 -7.45
N LEU A 66 5.20 10.05 -7.51
CA LEU A 66 6.57 9.63 -7.79
C LEU A 66 7.13 8.69 -6.72
N ILE A 67 6.90 8.98 -5.43
CA ILE A 67 7.34 8.12 -4.32
C ILE A 67 6.70 6.74 -4.43
N ILE A 68 5.40 6.67 -4.69
CA ILE A 68 4.67 5.40 -4.83
C ILE A 68 5.16 4.61 -6.03
N LEU A 69 5.35 5.29 -7.17
CA LEU A 69 5.85 4.64 -8.38
C LEU A 69 7.26 4.10 -8.15
N PHE A 70 8.14 4.88 -7.52
CA PHE A 70 9.47 4.43 -7.13
C PHE A 70 9.42 3.21 -6.19
N LEU A 71 8.56 3.24 -5.17
CA LEU A 71 8.36 2.13 -4.25
C LEU A 71 7.94 0.86 -5.01
N TRP A 72 6.97 0.99 -5.91
CA TRP A 72 6.51 -0.12 -6.75
C TRP A 72 7.63 -0.68 -7.63
N VAL A 73 8.43 0.17 -8.27
CA VAL A 73 9.57 -0.25 -9.08
C VAL A 73 10.60 -1.01 -8.25
N VAL A 74 10.93 -0.52 -7.05
CA VAL A 74 11.88 -1.18 -6.15
C VAL A 74 11.37 -2.57 -5.75
N PHE A 75 10.12 -2.67 -5.30
CA PHE A 75 9.54 -3.95 -4.87
C PHE A 75 9.37 -4.94 -6.03
N LEU A 76 8.94 -4.47 -7.22
CA LEU A 76 8.87 -5.31 -8.41
C LEU A 76 10.24 -5.80 -8.86
N THR A 77 11.26 -4.94 -8.80
CA THR A 77 12.64 -5.30 -9.17
C THR A 77 13.19 -6.36 -8.21
N VAL A 78 12.99 -6.20 -6.90
CA VAL A 78 13.36 -7.20 -5.90
C VAL A 78 12.62 -8.52 -6.14
N PHE A 79 11.33 -8.46 -6.49
CA PHE A 79 10.52 -9.65 -6.78
C PHE A 79 11.02 -10.40 -8.03
N LEU A 80 11.29 -9.71 -9.14
CA LEU A 80 11.75 -10.31 -10.39
C LEU A 80 13.21 -10.80 -10.30
N MET A 81 14.10 -10.03 -9.68
CA MET A 81 15.51 -10.41 -9.55
C MET A 81 15.75 -11.44 -8.44
N GLY A 82 14.82 -11.59 -7.49
CA GLY A 82 14.87 -12.59 -6.43
C GLY A 82 14.89 -14.04 -6.92
N GLU A 83 14.45 -14.31 -8.15
CA GLU A 83 14.56 -15.63 -8.78
C GLU A 83 15.97 -15.90 -9.35
N ASN A 84 16.67 -14.87 -9.81
CA ASN A 84 17.98 -15.01 -10.49
C ASN A 84 19.19 -14.73 -9.59
N VAL A 85 19.04 -13.99 -8.48
CA VAL A 85 20.18 -13.51 -7.67
C VAL A 85 20.00 -13.86 -6.19
N GLU A 86 20.94 -14.63 -5.62
CA GLU A 86 20.87 -15.14 -4.24
C GLU A 86 20.79 -14.05 -3.16
N VAL A 87 21.42 -12.89 -3.40
CA VAL A 87 21.37 -11.74 -2.48
C VAL A 87 19.94 -11.23 -2.32
N PHE A 88 19.22 -11.09 -3.44
CA PHE A 88 17.82 -10.67 -3.44
C PHE A 88 16.89 -11.76 -2.92
N LYS A 89 17.25 -13.04 -3.07
CA LYS A 89 16.53 -14.15 -2.45
C LYS A 89 16.57 -14.11 -0.91
N LYS A 90 17.69 -13.71 -0.31
CA LYS A 90 17.80 -13.51 1.15
C LYS A 90 17.00 -12.31 1.63
N ILE A 91 17.07 -11.19 0.92
CA ILE A 91 16.31 -9.96 1.24
C ILE A 91 14.80 -10.23 1.09
N GLY A 92 14.41 -10.87 -0.01
CA GLY A 92 13.04 -11.29 -0.27
C GLY A 92 12.51 -12.25 0.79
N LYS A 93 13.31 -13.23 1.24
CA LYS A 93 12.92 -14.11 2.36
C LYS A 93 12.70 -13.36 3.66
N LYS A 94 13.59 -12.45 4.04
CA LYS A 94 13.42 -11.63 5.26
C LYS A 94 12.20 -10.72 5.18
N LEU A 95 11.94 -10.12 4.02
CA LEU A 95 10.75 -9.29 3.78
C LEU A 95 9.48 -10.14 3.78
N ILE A 96 9.50 -11.31 3.16
CA ILE A 96 8.37 -12.26 3.18
C ILE A 96 8.12 -12.71 4.62
N GLU A 97 9.13 -13.05 5.41
CA GLU A 97 8.96 -13.37 6.84
C GLU A 97 8.34 -12.21 7.61
N CYS A 98 8.79 -10.97 7.35
CA CYS A 98 8.26 -9.77 8.00
C CYS A 98 6.80 -9.47 7.59
N CYS A 99 6.40 -9.80 6.35
CA CYS A 99 5.06 -9.57 5.80
C CYS A 99 4.15 -10.83 5.78
N LYS A 100 4.62 -11.97 6.31
CA LYS A 100 3.87 -13.24 6.37
C LYS A 100 2.99 -13.33 7.62
N ASN A 101 3.40 -12.70 8.72
CA ASN A 101 2.66 -12.67 9.99
C ASN A 101 2.28 -11.21 10.36
N TRP A 102 1.54 -10.53 9.49
CA TRP A 102 0.95 -9.23 9.80
C TRP A 102 -0.43 -9.39 10.45
#